data_AF-A0A9E2BDW2-F1
#
_entry.id   AF-A0A9E2BDW2-F1
#
_cell.length_a   1.000
_cell.length_b   1.000
_cell.length_c   1.000
_cell.angle_alpha   90.00
_cell.angle_beta   90.00
_cell.angle_gamma   90.00
#
_symmetry.space_group_name_H-M   'P 1'
#
loop_
_entity.id
_entity.type
_entity.pdbx_description
1 polymer ?
#
loop_
_entity_poly.entity_id
_entity_poly.type
_entity_poly.pdbx_seq_one_letter_code
_entity_poly.pdbx_strand_id
1 'polypeptide(L)'
;MKLTADALQDLSVGAVFLATGGGGDPYVTFLAARKVLEKHGAAELISVDDLDNDAYVVAIGGVGAPTVSLELLPSIDDAAIALDEFEHHVQRKVDAVVSFEIGGGNSLVPIIAAAIRGIPVVDGDGMGRALPEAQMMTYPIAGVAPTPAIALDYAGNVATFSTDSTETYERHIRSIAQAMGGMIITVEHPMTGAQLKKSIVPETLTFSTEIGRILREYRGNAHRIIAPLAAAFDRSIYGELCHIYTGKVVDHTSSIIGGFDIGEVVIESFDSTEPPL
;
A
#
# COMPACT_ATOMS: atom_id res chain seq x y z
N MET A 1 -12.82 10.82 8.70
CA MET A 1 -12.20 10.21 9.91
C MET A 1 -10.82 10.84 10.13
N LYS A 2 -10.26 10.81 11.35
CA LYS A 2 -8.86 11.21 11.58
C LYS A 2 -8.02 9.98 11.90
N LEU A 3 -6.93 9.79 11.16
CA LEU A 3 -5.94 8.76 11.41
C LEU A 3 -4.94 9.28 12.43
N THR A 4 -5.01 8.76 13.65
CA THR A 4 -4.09 9.08 14.74
C THR A 4 -2.96 8.05 14.83
N ALA A 5 -1.89 8.40 15.55
CA ALA A 5 -0.78 7.49 15.84
C ALA A 5 -1.23 6.13 16.43
N ASP A 6 -2.26 6.12 17.26
CA ASP A 6 -2.79 4.88 17.86
C ASP A 6 -3.52 4.01 16.83
N ALA A 7 -4.27 4.63 15.92
CA ALA A 7 -4.97 3.92 14.85
C ALA A 7 -3.99 3.27 13.85
N LEU A 8 -2.79 3.84 13.68
CA LEU A 8 -1.77 3.30 12.77
C LEU A 8 -1.32 1.89 13.14
N GLN A 9 -1.34 1.51 14.41
CA GLN A 9 -0.90 0.17 14.81
C GLN A 9 -1.89 -0.88 14.32
N ASP A 10 -3.18 -0.64 14.47
CA ASP A 10 -4.22 -1.53 13.97
C ASP A 10 -4.21 -1.50 12.43
N LEU A 11 -4.17 -0.33 11.80
CA LEU A 11 -4.05 -0.22 10.33
C LEU A 11 -2.86 -1.02 9.78
N SER A 12 -1.67 -0.85 10.35
CA SER A 12 -0.44 -1.51 9.91
C SER A 12 -0.56 -3.04 9.97
N VAL A 13 -1.07 -3.58 11.08
CA VAL A 13 -1.21 -5.02 11.27
C VAL A 13 -2.29 -5.60 10.35
N GLY A 14 -3.42 -4.92 10.20
CA GLY A 14 -4.48 -5.37 9.30
C GLY A 14 -4.10 -5.25 7.82
N ALA A 15 -3.33 -4.22 7.46
CA ALA A 15 -2.80 -4.08 6.10
C ALA A 15 -1.89 -5.25 5.74
N VAL A 16 -0.97 -5.66 6.64
CA VAL A 16 -0.14 -6.87 6.42
C VAL A 16 -0.98 -8.13 6.27
N PHE A 17 -2.04 -8.27 7.05
CA PHE A 17 -2.95 -9.41 6.95
C PHE A 17 -3.62 -9.49 5.56
N LEU A 18 -4.04 -8.34 5.02
CA LEU A 18 -4.72 -8.24 3.72
C LEU A 18 -3.75 -8.20 2.53
N ALA A 19 -2.47 -7.88 2.76
CA ALA A 19 -1.46 -7.72 1.72
C ALA A 19 -1.05 -9.03 1.03
N THR A 20 -1.50 -10.20 1.51
CA THR A 20 -1.23 -11.50 0.87
C THR A 20 0.25 -11.79 0.60
N GLY A 21 1.13 -11.32 1.50
CA GLY A 21 2.59 -11.50 1.42
C GLY A 21 3.37 -10.39 0.73
N GLY A 22 2.71 -9.38 0.14
CA GLY A 22 3.35 -8.25 -0.54
C GLY A 22 3.28 -6.92 0.21
N GLY A 23 3.53 -5.83 -0.52
CA GLY A 23 3.28 -4.46 -0.06
C GLY A 23 4.23 -3.85 0.95
N GLY A 24 5.38 -4.51 1.15
CA GLY A 24 6.48 -4.03 1.97
C GLY A 24 6.36 -4.37 3.46
N ASP A 25 7.50 -4.54 4.12
CA ASP A 25 7.54 -4.65 5.58
C ASP A 25 6.97 -3.37 6.21
N PRO A 26 6.03 -3.49 7.16
CA PRO A 26 5.36 -2.31 7.70
C PRO A 26 6.21 -1.54 8.71
N TYR A 27 7.23 -2.14 9.32
CA TYR A 27 7.77 -1.68 10.60
C TYR A 27 8.42 -0.31 10.50
N VAL A 28 9.31 -0.13 9.52
CA VAL A 28 10.04 1.13 9.32
C VAL A 28 9.06 2.24 8.92
N THR A 29 8.16 1.96 7.97
CA THR A 29 7.16 2.93 7.50
C THR A 29 6.14 3.27 8.59
N PHE A 30 5.78 2.32 9.46
CA PHE A 30 4.96 2.56 10.64
C PHE A 30 5.63 3.52 11.62
N LEU A 31 6.92 3.34 11.91
CA LEU A 31 7.66 4.26 12.77
C LEU A 31 7.72 5.66 12.17
N ALA A 32 7.95 5.77 10.86
CA ALA A 32 7.95 7.03 10.12
C ALA A 32 6.57 7.72 10.19
N ALA A 33 5.50 7.00 9.83
CA ALA A 33 4.13 7.51 9.86
C ALA A 33 3.74 7.99 11.27
N ARG A 34 4.03 7.19 12.31
CA ARG A 34 3.76 7.59 13.69
C ARG A 34 4.51 8.89 14.05
N LYS A 35 5.78 8.98 13.70
CA LYS A 35 6.60 10.18 13.99
C LYS A 35 6.07 11.43 13.28
N VAL A 36 5.63 11.27 12.04
CA VAL A 36 5.04 12.35 11.24
C VAL A 36 3.71 12.80 11.86
N LEU A 37 2.82 11.87 12.21
CA LEU A 37 1.54 12.22 12.84
C LEU A 37 1.72 12.88 14.22
N GLU A 38 2.72 12.48 15.00
CA GLU A 38 3.08 13.15 16.26
C GLU A 38 3.53 14.61 16.04
N LYS A 39 4.23 14.88 14.93
CA LYS A 39 4.80 16.20 14.61
C LYS A 39 3.80 17.13 13.91
N HIS A 40 3.03 16.59 12.97
CA HIS A 40 2.15 17.36 12.08
C HIS A 40 0.66 17.25 12.45
N GLY A 41 0.30 16.32 13.33
CA GLY A 41 -1.08 16.02 13.70
C GLY A 41 -1.67 14.86 12.90
N ALA A 42 -2.89 14.47 13.27
CA ALA A 42 -3.60 13.38 12.61
C ALA A 42 -3.90 13.69 11.14
N ALA A 43 -3.71 12.69 10.26
CA ALA A 43 -4.09 12.81 8.85
C ALA A 43 -5.61 12.72 8.71
N GLU A 44 -6.15 13.48 7.76
CA GLU A 44 -7.56 13.40 7.41
C GLU A 44 -7.78 12.24 6.43
N LEU A 45 -8.70 11.35 6.78
CA LEU A 45 -9.15 10.24 5.93
C LEU A 45 -10.58 10.53 5.48
N ILE A 46 -10.82 10.63 4.18
CA ILE A 46 -12.13 10.96 3.60
C ILE A 46 -12.69 9.79 2.80
N SER A 47 -14.02 9.67 2.73
CA SER A 47 -14.64 8.76 1.77
C SER A 47 -14.39 9.27 0.35
N VAL A 48 -14.30 8.37 -0.62
CA VAL A 48 -14.25 8.76 -2.04
C VAL A 48 -15.51 9.54 -2.46
N ASP A 49 -16.64 9.32 -1.79
CA ASP A 49 -17.89 10.03 -2.07
C ASP A 49 -17.84 11.51 -1.66
N ASP A 50 -17.05 11.84 -0.64
CA ASP A 50 -16.86 13.21 -0.14
C ASP A 50 -15.91 14.04 -1.03
N LEU A 51 -15.24 13.39 -1.98
CA LEU A 51 -14.29 14.04 -2.89
C LEU A 51 -15.03 14.76 -4.03
N ASP A 52 -14.63 16.00 -4.32
CA ASP A 52 -15.16 16.74 -5.47
C ASP A 52 -14.82 16.05 -6.80
N ASN A 53 -15.72 16.10 -7.78
CA ASN A 53 -15.55 15.39 -9.05
C ASN A 53 -14.37 15.92 -9.88
N ASP A 54 -13.97 17.18 -9.71
CA ASP A 54 -12.87 17.84 -10.41
C ASP A 54 -11.57 17.93 -9.57
N ALA A 55 -11.59 17.42 -8.32
CA ALA A 55 -10.41 17.31 -7.48
C ALA A 55 -9.28 16.55 -8.18
N TYR A 56 -8.05 16.99 -7.99
CA TYR A 56 -6.85 16.37 -8.55
C TYR A 56 -6.21 15.43 -7.54
N VAL A 57 -6.35 14.13 -7.80
CA VAL A 57 -5.85 13.07 -6.93
C VAL A 57 -4.73 12.32 -7.62
N VAL A 58 -3.74 11.90 -6.85
CA VAL A 58 -2.65 11.05 -7.34
C VAL A 58 -2.51 9.85 -6.42
N ALA A 59 -2.07 8.74 -6.99
CA ALA A 59 -1.66 7.59 -6.21
C ALA A 59 -0.19 7.75 -5.81
N ILE A 60 0.15 7.37 -4.57
CA ILE A 60 1.52 7.46 -4.05
C ILE A 60 1.90 6.19 -3.28
N GLY A 61 3.15 5.76 -3.41
CA GLY A 61 3.67 4.57 -2.75
C GLY A 61 5.12 4.29 -3.11
N GLY A 62 5.64 3.18 -2.59
CA GLY A 62 6.98 2.70 -2.86
C GLY A 62 7.01 1.63 -3.95
N VAL A 63 8.03 1.68 -4.80
CA VAL A 63 8.33 0.65 -5.80
C VAL A 63 9.77 0.19 -5.63
N GLY A 64 9.97 -1.12 -5.57
CA GLY A 64 11.31 -1.69 -5.36
C GLY A 64 11.24 -3.01 -4.61
N ALA A 65 12.39 -3.43 -4.08
CA ALA A 65 12.49 -4.62 -3.24
C ALA A 65 12.27 -4.25 -1.76
N PRO A 66 11.19 -4.73 -1.10
CA PRO A 66 10.92 -4.50 0.31
C PRO A 66 12.12 -4.69 1.25
N THR A 67 12.96 -5.69 0.98
CA THR A 67 14.17 -5.98 1.75
C THR A 67 15.14 -4.80 1.82
N VAL A 68 15.21 -3.96 0.77
CA VAL A 68 16.08 -2.79 0.72
C VAL A 68 15.68 -1.75 1.77
N SER A 69 14.39 -1.57 2.04
CA SER A 69 13.91 -0.59 3.03
C SER A 69 14.33 -0.89 4.47
N LEU A 70 14.85 -2.09 4.74
CA LEU A 70 15.41 -2.47 6.04
C LEU A 70 16.90 -2.10 6.18
N GLU A 71 17.62 -1.93 5.08
CA GLU A 71 19.05 -1.58 5.06
C GLU A 71 19.26 -0.10 4.72
N LEU A 72 18.44 0.44 3.82
CA LEU A 72 18.42 1.83 3.39
C LEU A 72 17.11 2.45 3.89
N LEU A 73 17.16 3.01 5.10
CA LEU A 73 15.98 3.56 5.75
C LEU A 73 15.45 4.78 4.97
N PRO A 74 14.16 4.82 4.60
CA PRO A 74 13.56 5.97 3.94
C PRO A 74 13.52 7.18 4.89
N SER A 75 13.63 8.37 4.32
CA SER A 75 13.35 9.60 5.07
C SER A 75 11.85 9.73 5.30
N ILE A 76 11.49 10.36 6.42
CA ILE A 76 10.09 10.73 6.68
C ILE A 76 9.57 11.77 5.68
N ASP A 77 10.47 12.49 5.01
CA ASP A 77 10.14 13.59 4.10
C ASP A 77 9.99 13.13 2.64
N ASP A 78 10.46 11.93 2.27
CA ASP A 78 10.56 11.49 0.86
C ASP A 78 9.20 11.52 0.15
N ALA A 79 8.14 11.07 0.81
CA ALA A 79 6.80 11.04 0.22
C ALA A 79 6.23 12.45 -0.04
N ALA A 80 6.56 13.42 0.82
CA ALA A 80 6.16 14.80 0.61
C ALA A 80 6.99 15.48 -0.50
N ILE A 81 8.30 15.21 -0.54
CA ILE A 81 9.20 15.69 -1.60
C ILE A 81 8.76 15.16 -2.96
N ALA A 82 8.46 13.86 -3.06
CA ALA A 82 7.96 13.25 -4.28
C ALA A 82 6.68 13.93 -4.79
N LEU A 83 5.77 14.28 -3.87
CA LEU A 83 4.55 15.00 -4.21
C LEU A 83 4.81 16.45 -4.65
N ASP A 84 5.77 17.15 -4.02
CA ASP A 84 6.19 18.49 -4.43
C ASP A 84 6.81 18.50 -5.83
N GLU A 85 7.67 17.52 -6.13
CA GLU A 85 8.29 17.33 -7.44
C GLU A 85 7.26 16.97 -8.52
N PHE A 86 6.27 16.14 -8.17
CA PHE A 86 5.15 15.86 -9.05
C PHE A 86 4.37 17.13 -9.41
N GLU A 87 3.97 17.92 -8.40
CA GLU A 87 3.25 19.18 -8.61
C GLU A 87 4.06 20.19 -9.44
N HIS A 88 5.38 20.24 -9.24
CA HIS A 88 6.28 21.02 -10.07
C HIS A 88 6.27 20.51 -11.51
N HIS A 89 6.36 19.20 -11.72
CA HIS A 89 6.38 18.63 -13.07
C HIS A 89 5.09 18.94 -13.85
N VAL A 90 3.92 18.83 -13.21
CA VAL A 90 2.62 19.03 -13.86
C VAL A 90 2.06 20.45 -13.74
N GLN A 91 2.71 21.33 -12.96
CA GLN A 91 2.29 22.70 -12.69
C GLN A 91 0.86 22.81 -12.13
N ARG A 92 0.46 21.84 -11.29
CA ARG A 92 -0.87 21.76 -10.67
C ARG A 92 -0.75 21.20 -9.26
N LYS A 93 -1.52 21.78 -8.32
CA LYS A 93 -1.62 21.28 -6.94
C LYS A 93 -2.48 20.03 -6.84
N VAL A 94 -2.05 19.10 -6.01
CA VAL A 94 -2.77 17.88 -5.66
C VAL A 94 -3.70 18.18 -4.49
N ASP A 95 -4.97 17.80 -4.63
CA ASP A 95 -6.03 18.04 -3.66
C ASP A 95 -6.16 16.90 -2.65
N ALA A 96 -5.84 15.66 -3.04
CA ALA A 96 -5.82 14.48 -2.16
C ALA A 96 -4.86 13.42 -2.67
N VAL A 97 -4.48 12.48 -1.80
CA VAL A 97 -3.68 11.30 -2.19
C VAL A 97 -4.44 10.00 -1.92
N VAL A 98 -4.11 8.96 -2.68
CA VAL A 98 -4.64 7.60 -2.50
C VAL A 98 -3.50 6.58 -2.53
N SER A 99 -3.68 5.41 -1.94
CA SER A 99 -2.68 4.33 -1.99
C SER A 99 -2.72 3.59 -3.33
N PHE A 100 -1.59 2.96 -3.69
CA PHE A 100 -1.55 1.94 -4.73
C PHE A 100 -2.32 0.70 -4.33
N GLU A 101 -2.11 0.24 -3.09
CA GLU A 101 -2.52 -1.07 -2.61
C GLU A 101 -2.63 -1.12 -1.09
N ILE A 102 -3.44 -2.03 -0.56
CA ILE A 102 -3.27 -2.47 0.84
C ILE A 102 -2.01 -3.33 0.95
N GLY A 103 -0.93 -2.66 1.33
CA GLY A 103 0.38 -3.21 1.65
C GLY A 103 0.88 -2.74 3.02
N GLY A 104 1.78 -3.48 3.67
CA GLY A 104 2.33 -3.09 4.98
C GLY A 104 2.94 -1.69 4.97
N GLY A 105 3.82 -1.40 4.02
CA GLY A 105 4.40 -0.08 3.81
C GLY A 105 3.52 0.83 2.94
N ASN A 106 2.99 0.31 1.83
CA ASN A 106 2.23 1.10 0.85
C ASN A 106 0.91 1.67 1.37
N SER A 107 0.30 1.07 2.42
CA SER A 107 -0.87 1.68 3.09
C SER A 107 -0.50 2.90 3.95
N LEU A 108 0.78 3.06 4.29
CA LEU A 108 1.25 4.08 5.25
C LEU A 108 1.94 5.26 4.57
N VAL A 109 2.55 5.06 3.40
CA VAL A 109 3.22 6.12 2.63
C VAL A 109 2.28 7.30 2.29
N PRO A 110 1.05 7.09 1.78
CA PRO A 110 0.12 8.19 1.52
C PRO A 110 -0.22 9.01 2.77
N ILE A 111 -0.31 8.35 3.94
CA ILE A 111 -0.61 9.00 5.21
C ILE A 111 0.52 9.94 5.62
N ILE A 112 1.78 9.51 5.42
CA ILE A 112 2.96 10.35 5.65
C ILE A 112 2.91 11.60 4.78
N ALA A 113 2.72 11.43 3.46
CA ALA A 113 2.66 12.55 2.52
C ALA A 113 1.54 13.53 2.87
N ALA A 114 0.34 13.00 3.08
CA ALA A 114 -0.86 13.76 3.44
C ALA A 114 -0.69 14.59 4.72
N ALA A 115 -0.14 13.97 5.78
CA ALA A 115 0.07 14.64 7.06
C ALA A 115 1.08 15.79 6.97
N ILE A 116 2.18 15.62 6.23
CA ILE A 116 3.18 16.68 6.02
C ILE A 116 2.59 17.82 5.19
N ARG A 117 1.86 17.48 4.12
CA ARG A 117 1.33 18.44 3.14
C ARG A 117 0.02 19.10 3.55
N GLY A 118 -0.68 18.55 4.55
CA GLY A 118 -1.98 19.06 5.01
C GLY A 118 -3.12 18.83 4.02
N ILE A 119 -3.09 17.71 3.29
CA ILE A 119 -4.15 17.28 2.36
C ILE A 119 -4.76 15.95 2.82
N PRO A 120 -5.99 15.60 2.43
CA PRO A 120 -6.61 14.33 2.82
C PRO A 120 -6.03 13.12 2.09
N VAL A 121 -6.14 11.96 2.76
CA VAL A 121 -6.02 10.63 2.17
C VAL A 121 -7.42 10.13 1.84
N VAL A 122 -7.63 9.57 0.65
CA VAL A 122 -8.89 8.91 0.30
C VAL A 122 -8.90 7.49 0.87
N ASP A 123 -10.00 7.09 1.51
CA ASP A 123 -10.19 5.76 2.07
C ASP A 123 -10.46 4.72 0.98
N GLY A 124 -9.37 4.14 0.51
CA GLY A 124 -9.36 3.11 -0.51
C GLY A 124 -7.98 2.99 -1.14
N ASP A 125 -7.87 2.06 -2.08
CA ASP A 125 -6.65 1.85 -2.86
C ASP A 125 -6.97 1.28 -4.25
N GLY A 126 -5.91 0.98 -5.02
CA GLY A 126 -6.02 0.52 -6.39
C GLY A 126 -6.09 -1.00 -6.55
N MET A 127 -6.08 -1.81 -5.51
CA MET A 127 -5.97 -3.27 -5.63
C MET A 127 -6.80 -4.06 -4.60
N GLY A 128 -7.13 -3.48 -3.45
CA GLY A 128 -7.70 -4.14 -2.27
C GLY A 128 -6.74 -5.09 -1.56
N ARG A 129 -5.56 -5.38 -2.12
CA ARG A 129 -4.54 -6.31 -1.62
C ARG A 129 -3.23 -5.97 -2.30
N ALA A 130 -2.12 -6.59 -1.92
CA ALA A 130 -0.90 -6.39 -2.68
C ALA A 130 -0.87 -7.24 -3.96
N LEU A 131 -0.50 -6.61 -5.07
CA LEU A 131 -0.23 -7.26 -6.36
C LEU A 131 1.07 -6.72 -6.95
N PRO A 132 1.78 -7.51 -7.75
CA PRO A 132 3.15 -7.18 -8.12
C PRO A 132 3.28 -5.95 -9.03
N GLU A 133 2.35 -5.73 -9.96
CA GLU A 133 2.59 -4.83 -11.11
C GLU A 133 1.50 -3.76 -11.30
N ALA A 134 1.89 -2.60 -11.82
CA ALA A 134 1.02 -1.44 -11.93
C ALA A 134 -0.26 -1.70 -12.75
N GLN A 135 -0.19 -2.48 -13.83
CA GLN A 135 -1.37 -2.80 -14.66
C GLN A 135 -2.42 -3.67 -13.93
N MET A 136 -2.08 -4.24 -12.78
CA MET A 136 -3.02 -4.98 -11.94
C MET A 136 -3.86 -4.07 -11.05
N MET A 137 -3.54 -2.77 -10.98
CA MET A 137 -4.38 -1.80 -10.30
C MET A 137 -5.70 -1.59 -11.04
N THR A 138 -6.76 -1.33 -10.29
CA THR A 138 -8.08 -0.94 -10.78
C THR A 138 -8.05 0.41 -11.49
N TYR A 139 -7.08 1.29 -11.18
CA TYR A 139 -6.90 2.57 -11.89
C TYR A 139 -6.66 2.39 -13.41
N PRO A 140 -5.60 1.68 -13.86
CA PRO A 140 -5.39 1.41 -15.28
C PRO A 140 -6.45 0.48 -15.88
N ILE A 141 -7.00 -0.47 -15.11
CA ILE A 141 -8.14 -1.29 -15.58
C ILE A 141 -9.35 -0.40 -15.93
N ALA A 142 -9.58 0.68 -15.17
CA ALA A 142 -10.61 1.68 -15.45
C ALA A 142 -10.19 2.74 -16.49
N GLY A 143 -9.00 2.60 -17.09
CA GLY A 143 -8.50 3.46 -18.18
C GLY A 143 -7.69 4.68 -17.73
N VAL A 144 -7.24 4.75 -16.47
CA VAL A 144 -6.34 5.79 -15.99
C VAL A 144 -4.89 5.40 -16.29
N ALA A 145 -4.19 6.20 -17.09
CA ALA A 145 -2.77 5.96 -17.36
C ALA A 145 -1.91 6.26 -16.11
N PRO A 146 -0.81 5.53 -15.88
CA PRO A 146 0.12 5.83 -14.79
C PRO A 146 0.82 7.16 -14.96
N THR A 147 1.08 7.58 -16.21
CA THR A 147 1.86 8.78 -16.52
C THR A 147 0.99 10.01 -16.81
N PRO A 148 1.45 11.25 -16.55
CA PRO A 148 2.77 11.61 -16.03
C PRO A 148 2.99 11.06 -14.63
N ALA A 149 4.20 10.57 -14.37
CA ALA A 149 4.61 10.03 -13.09
C ALA A 149 6.03 10.48 -12.76
N ILE A 150 6.38 10.46 -11.49
CA ILE A 150 7.74 10.75 -11.02
C ILE A 150 8.23 9.63 -10.10
N ALA A 151 9.54 9.41 -10.08
CA ALA A 151 10.22 8.59 -9.08
C ALA A 151 11.26 9.43 -8.34
N LEU A 152 11.32 9.27 -7.03
CA LEU A 152 12.29 9.88 -6.13
C LEU A 152 13.12 8.77 -5.45
N ASP A 153 14.45 8.92 -5.45
CA ASP A 153 15.35 8.03 -4.74
C ASP A 153 15.80 8.58 -3.37
N TYR A 154 16.50 7.74 -2.62
CA TYR A 154 17.05 8.05 -1.30
C TYR A 154 18.04 9.23 -1.29
N ALA A 155 18.59 9.62 -2.45
CA ALA A 155 19.53 10.72 -2.60
C ALA A 155 18.85 12.01 -3.09
N GLY A 156 17.53 11.98 -3.29
CA GLY A 156 16.74 13.11 -3.77
C GLY A 156 16.81 13.32 -5.29
N ASN A 157 17.30 12.34 -6.06
CA ASN A 157 17.24 12.42 -7.52
C ASN A 157 15.82 12.10 -7.99
N VAL A 158 15.41 12.78 -9.06
CA VAL A 158 14.07 12.66 -9.64
C VAL A 158 14.15 12.15 -11.07
N ALA A 159 13.34 11.14 -11.39
CA ALA A 159 13.06 10.71 -12.76
C ALA A 159 11.59 10.95 -13.10
N THR A 160 11.30 11.39 -14.33
CA THR A 160 9.93 11.60 -14.83
C THR A 160 9.58 10.59 -15.90
N PHE A 161 8.33 10.13 -15.94
CA PHE A 161 7.88 9.10 -16.88
C PHE A 161 6.75 9.60 -17.76
N SER A 162 6.85 9.25 -19.05
CA SER A 162 5.80 9.41 -20.06
C SER A 162 5.87 8.18 -20.97
N THR A 163 4.88 7.30 -20.88
CA THR A 163 4.86 6.01 -21.60
C THR A 163 3.55 5.81 -22.34
N ASP A 164 3.56 4.89 -23.30
CA ASP A 164 2.40 4.59 -24.17
C ASP A 164 1.40 3.60 -23.56
N SER A 165 1.81 2.88 -22.52
CA SER A 165 1.05 1.82 -21.87
C SER A 165 1.51 1.63 -20.42
N THR A 166 0.66 1.00 -19.62
CA THR A 166 0.96 0.69 -18.22
C THR A 166 2.03 -0.41 -18.10
N GLU A 167 2.06 -1.37 -19.01
CA GLU A 167 3.09 -2.42 -19.02
C GLU A 167 4.47 -1.86 -19.40
N THR A 168 4.53 -0.87 -20.30
CA THR A 168 5.78 -0.16 -20.58
C THR A 168 6.22 0.68 -19.38
N TYR A 169 5.28 1.38 -18.73
CA TYR A 169 5.55 2.10 -17.48
C TYR A 169 6.15 1.17 -16.42
N GLU A 170 5.49 0.04 -16.16
CA GLU A 170 5.90 -0.96 -15.18
C GLU A 170 7.34 -1.45 -15.42
N ARG A 171 7.68 -1.85 -16.65
CA ARG A 171 9.06 -2.26 -16.98
C ARG A 171 10.07 -1.13 -16.74
N HIS A 172 9.72 0.12 -17.08
CA HIS A 172 10.60 1.27 -16.92
C HIS A 172 10.80 1.61 -15.44
N ILE A 173 9.73 1.75 -14.67
CA ILE A 173 9.80 2.12 -13.24
C ILE A 173 10.56 1.06 -12.44
N ARG A 174 10.36 -0.24 -12.73
CA ARG A 174 11.11 -1.34 -12.09
C ARG A 174 12.61 -1.29 -12.40
N SER A 175 12.97 -1.01 -13.65
CA SER A 175 14.37 -0.89 -14.06
C SER A 175 15.04 0.33 -13.42
N ILE A 176 14.31 1.45 -13.34
CA ILE A 176 14.77 2.68 -12.70
C ILE A 176 14.92 2.47 -11.19
N ALA A 177 13.97 1.81 -10.51
CA ALA A 177 14.06 1.52 -9.09
C ALA A 177 15.36 0.76 -8.76
N GLN A 178 15.73 -0.25 -9.56
CA GLN A 178 17.00 -0.97 -9.39
C GLN A 178 18.23 -0.05 -9.56
N ALA A 179 18.21 0.82 -10.56
CA ALA A 179 19.29 1.78 -10.80
C ALA A 179 19.40 2.86 -9.70
N MET A 180 18.27 3.21 -9.08
CA MET A 180 18.12 4.21 -8.02
C MET A 180 18.37 3.66 -6.61
N GLY A 181 19.01 2.50 -6.48
CA GLY A 181 19.36 1.91 -5.19
C GLY A 181 18.36 0.88 -4.65
N GLY A 182 17.41 0.45 -5.47
CA GLY A 182 16.54 -0.71 -5.21
C GLY A 182 15.18 -0.40 -4.61
N MET A 183 14.95 0.83 -4.12
CA MET A 183 13.66 1.31 -3.63
C MET A 183 13.49 2.80 -3.94
N ILE A 184 12.31 3.19 -4.42
CA ILE A 184 11.94 4.57 -4.76
C ILE A 184 10.54 4.88 -4.26
N ILE A 185 10.25 6.17 -4.04
CA ILE A 185 8.88 6.67 -3.90
C ILE A 185 8.39 7.18 -5.25
N THR A 186 7.18 6.81 -5.63
CA THR A 186 6.56 7.24 -6.89
C THR A 186 5.23 7.94 -6.64
N VAL A 187 4.96 8.95 -7.45
CA VAL A 187 3.65 9.61 -7.59
C VAL A 187 3.20 9.41 -9.02
N GLU A 188 2.04 8.78 -9.17
CA GLU A 188 1.55 8.27 -10.46
C GLU A 188 0.02 8.25 -10.49
N HIS A 189 -0.54 7.84 -11.62
CA HIS A 189 -1.98 7.74 -11.87
C HIS A 189 -2.73 9.02 -11.49
N PRO A 190 -2.38 10.20 -12.07
CA PRO A 190 -3.16 11.41 -11.84
C PRO A 190 -4.60 11.23 -12.32
N MET A 191 -5.55 11.56 -11.44
CA MET A 191 -6.98 11.35 -11.61
C MET A 191 -7.75 12.61 -11.24
N THR A 192 -8.88 12.81 -11.92
CA THR A 192 -9.98 13.61 -11.38
C THR A 192 -10.71 12.81 -10.30
N GLY A 193 -11.39 13.46 -9.35
CA GLY A 193 -12.21 12.76 -8.37
C GLY A 193 -13.31 11.90 -9.02
N ALA A 194 -13.85 12.33 -10.16
CA ALA A 194 -14.79 11.52 -10.95
C ALA A 194 -14.18 10.24 -11.55
N GLN A 195 -12.89 10.25 -11.89
CA GLN A 195 -12.17 9.04 -12.31
C GLN A 195 -11.93 8.13 -11.12
N LEU A 196 -11.45 8.68 -9.99
CA LEU A 196 -11.19 7.90 -8.78
C LEU A 196 -12.44 7.18 -8.27
N LYS A 197 -13.60 7.85 -8.23
CA LYS A 197 -14.89 7.24 -7.84
C LYS A 197 -15.27 6.00 -8.64
N LYS A 198 -14.78 5.88 -9.88
CA LYS A 198 -15.06 4.73 -10.76
C LYS A 198 -13.98 3.66 -10.72
N SER A 199 -12.82 3.98 -10.17
CA SER A 199 -11.63 3.14 -10.25
C SER A 199 -11.10 2.68 -8.90
N ILE A 200 -11.46 3.31 -7.79
CA ILE A 200 -10.98 2.94 -6.46
C ILE A 200 -11.65 1.67 -5.94
N VAL A 201 -10.91 0.90 -5.15
CA VAL A 201 -11.46 -0.08 -4.22
C VAL A 201 -11.68 0.64 -2.88
N PRO A 202 -12.94 0.94 -2.48
CA PRO A 202 -13.20 1.83 -1.35
C PRO A 202 -13.05 1.15 0.01
N GLU A 203 -12.88 1.97 1.06
CA GLU A 203 -12.92 1.58 2.48
C GLU A 203 -11.82 0.63 2.95
N THR A 204 -10.77 0.44 2.15
CA THR A 204 -9.75 -0.56 2.43
C THR A 204 -8.83 -0.19 3.59
N LEU A 205 -8.59 1.11 3.86
CA LEU A 205 -7.84 1.55 5.04
C LEU A 205 -8.69 1.41 6.31
N THR A 206 -9.97 1.78 6.24
CA THR A 206 -10.92 1.55 7.34
C THR A 206 -11.05 0.07 7.67
N PHE A 207 -11.23 -0.78 6.66
CA PHE A 207 -11.33 -2.22 6.85
C PHE A 207 -10.03 -2.82 7.40
N SER A 208 -8.87 -2.41 6.88
CA SER A 208 -7.56 -2.81 7.43
C SER A 208 -7.44 -2.44 8.91
N THR A 209 -7.92 -1.27 9.31
CA THR A 209 -7.93 -0.85 10.72
C THR A 209 -8.85 -1.74 11.58
N GLU A 210 -10.03 -2.13 11.07
CA GLU A 210 -10.91 -3.09 11.75
C GLU A 210 -10.26 -4.46 11.93
N ILE A 211 -9.63 -4.99 10.88
CA ILE A 211 -8.92 -6.28 10.91
C ILE A 211 -7.77 -6.23 11.92
N GLY A 212 -6.97 -5.17 11.93
CA GLY A 212 -5.91 -4.98 12.91
C GLY A 212 -6.39 -4.97 14.35
N ARG A 213 -7.52 -4.29 14.61
CA ARG A 213 -8.16 -4.27 15.93
C ARG A 213 -8.62 -5.66 16.35
N ILE A 214 -9.25 -6.42 15.47
CA ILE A 214 -9.64 -7.82 15.74
C ILE A 214 -8.39 -8.66 16.05
N LEU A 215 -7.34 -8.53 15.24
CA LEU A 215 -6.07 -9.23 15.46
C LEU A 215 -5.46 -8.89 16.82
N ARG A 216 -5.53 -7.62 17.26
CA ARG A 216 -5.05 -7.18 18.57
C ARG A 216 -5.91 -7.68 19.73
N GLU A 217 -7.24 -7.61 19.62
CA GLU A 217 -8.18 -8.01 20.68
C GLU A 217 -8.21 -9.54 20.91
N TYR A 218 -8.05 -10.33 19.85
CA TYR A 218 -8.15 -11.79 19.87
C TYR A 218 -6.79 -12.49 19.75
N ARG A 219 -5.68 -11.80 20.05
CA ARG A 219 -4.32 -12.38 19.99
C ARG A 219 -4.21 -13.70 20.77
N GLY A 220 -3.39 -14.61 20.24
CA GLY A 220 -3.08 -15.90 20.86
C GLY A 220 -3.66 -17.05 20.06
N ASN A 221 -4.67 -17.72 20.61
CA ASN A 221 -5.25 -18.91 19.98
C ASN A 221 -6.01 -18.55 18.70
N ALA A 222 -5.52 -19.05 17.56
CA ALA A 222 -6.09 -18.81 16.24
C ALA A 222 -7.59 -19.15 16.14
N HIS A 223 -8.09 -20.17 16.84
CA HIS A 223 -9.52 -20.50 16.78
C HIS A 223 -10.44 -19.39 17.30
N ARG A 224 -9.92 -18.53 18.19
CA ARG A 224 -10.71 -17.40 18.72
C ARG A 224 -10.84 -16.25 17.73
N ILE A 225 -9.98 -16.20 16.71
CA ILE A 225 -9.95 -15.09 15.74
C ILE A 225 -10.83 -15.34 14.52
N ILE A 226 -11.09 -16.60 14.18
CA ILE A 226 -11.79 -16.98 12.94
C ILE A 226 -13.20 -16.40 12.89
N ALA A 227 -14.00 -16.57 13.93
CA ALA A 227 -15.38 -16.09 13.92
C ALA A 227 -15.50 -14.56 13.83
N PRO A 228 -14.74 -13.75 14.62
CA PRO A 228 -14.69 -12.30 14.43
C PRO A 228 -14.22 -11.87 13.03
N LEU A 229 -13.18 -12.52 12.47
CA LEU A 229 -12.71 -12.22 11.12
C LEU A 229 -13.78 -12.53 10.07
N ALA A 230 -14.38 -13.73 10.12
CA ALA A 230 -15.43 -14.12 9.17
C ALA A 230 -16.60 -13.12 9.17
N ALA A 231 -17.02 -12.64 10.34
CA ALA A 231 -18.08 -11.62 10.45
C ALA A 231 -17.67 -10.24 9.90
N ALA A 232 -16.38 -9.88 9.95
CA ALA A 232 -15.89 -8.66 9.32
C ALA A 232 -15.81 -8.81 7.79
N PHE A 233 -15.28 -9.94 7.31
CA PHE A 233 -15.14 -10.28 5.89
C PHE A 233 -16.48 -10.38 5.17
N ASP A 234 -17.50 -11.02 5.77
CA ASP A 234 -18.85 -11.15 5.20
C ASP A 234 -19.51 -9.80 4.85
N ARG A 235 -19.13 -8.73 5.57
CA ARG A 235 -19.66 -7.37 5.37
C ARG A 235 -18.81 -6.51 4.44
N SER A 236 -17.67 -7.02 3.96
CA SER A 236 -16.73 -6.25 3.15
C SER A 236 -16.68 -6.75 1.71
N ILE A 237 -15.94 -6.03 0.87
CA ILE A 237 -15.71 -6.40 -0.54
C ILE A 237 -14.98 -7.74 -0.71
N TYR A 238 -14.34 -8.25 0.36
CA TYR A 238 -13.56 -9.49 0.32
C TYR A 238 -14.45 -10.73 0.43
N GLY A 239 -15.65 -10.60 0.99
CA GLY A 239 -16.65 -11.67 1.04
C GLY A 239 -16.27 -12.78 2.02
N GLU A 240 -16.39 -14.04 1.61
CA GLU A 240 -16.27 -15.19 2.51
C GLU A 240 -14.81 -15.49 2.91
N LEU A 241 -14.59 -15.74 4.21
CA LEU A 241 -13.33 -16.25 4.72
C LEU A 241 -13.27 -17.78 4.56
N CYS A 242 -12.44 -18.27 3.64
CA CYS A 242 -12.23 -19.70 3.41
C CYS A 242 -10.98 -20.21 4.13
N HIS A 243 -11.13 -21.29 4.91
CA HIS A 243 -10.00 -21.97 5.55
C HIS A 243 -9.37 -22.96 4.57
N ILE A 244 -8.11 -22.72 4.19
CA ILE A 244 -7.39 -23.55 3.21
C ILE A 244 -6.63 -24.70 3.88
N TYR A 245 -5.90 -24.43 4.96
CA TYR A 245 -5.00 -25.42 5.57
C TYR A 245 -4.67 -25.09 7.03
N THR A 246 -4.34 -26.11 7.82
CA THR A 246 -3.80 -25.96 9.18
C THR A 246 -2.60 -26.87 9.35
N GLY A 247 -1.48 -26.29 9.77
CA GLY A 247 -0.27 -27.05 9.99
C GLY A 247 0.84 -26.22 10.62
N LYS A 248 2.02 -26.81 10.68
CA LYS A 248 3.25 -26.17 11.14
C LYS A 248 4.06 -25.72 9.93
N VAL A 249 4.54 -24.48 9.95
CA VAL A 249 5.57 -24.03 8.99
C VAL A 249 6.87 -24.81 9.28
N VAL A 250 7.33 -25.59 8.31
CA VAL A 250 8.53 -26.44 8.44
C VAL A 250 9.70 -25.97 7.59
N ASP A 251 9.44 -25.20 6.54
CA ASP A 251 10.47 -24.60 5.71
C ASP A 251 10.00 -23.25 5.13
N HIS A 252 10.97 -22.38 4.83
CA HIS A 252 10.75 -21.09 4.18
C HIS A 252 12.00 -20.68 3.40
N THR A 253 11.81 -20.33 2.12
CA THR A 253 12.87 -19.77 1.28
C THR A 253 12.39 -18.47 0.63
N SER A 254 13.31 -17.54 0.40
CA SER A 254 13.03 -16.25 -0.25
C SER A 254 14.20 -15.80 -1.10
N SER A 255 13.93 -15.20 -2.27
CA SER A 255 14.94 -14.67 -3.19
C SER A 255 14.40 -13.48 -3.97
N ILE A 256 15.30 -12.64 -4.49
CA ILE A 256 14.93 -11.50 -5.35
C ILE A 256 15.12 -11.90 -6.81
N ILE A 257 14.06 -11.88 -7.61
CA ILE A 257 14.08 -12.24 -9.04
C ILE A 257 13.38 -11.12 -9.82
N GLY A 258 14.10 -10.47 -10.74
CA GLY A 258 13.52 -9.44 -11.61
C GLY A 258 13.03 -8.18 -10.88
N GLY A 259 13.50 -7.92 -9.67
CA GLY A 259 13.02 -6.80 -8.83
C GLY A 259 11.79 -7.14 -7.97
N PHE A 260 11.44 -8.42 -7.86
CA PHE A 260 10.40 -8.93 -6.97
C PHE A 260 10.99 -9.82 -5.88
N ASP A 261 10.43 -9.75 -4.68
CA ASP A 261 10.65 -10.75 -3.63
C ASP A 261 9.76 -11.97 -3.91
N ILE A 262 10.38 -13.12 -4.16
CA ILE A 262 9.70 -14.39 -4.40
C ILE A 262 10.05 -15.34 -3.26
N GLY A 263 9.04 -15.91 -2.60
CA GLY A 263 9.22 -16.85 -1.52
C GLY A 263 8.35 -18.09 -1.64
N GLU A 264 8.82 -19.16 -1.00
CA GLU A 264 8.12 -20.44 -0.87
C GLU A 264 8.05 -20.78 0.62
N VAL A 265 6.89 -21.25 1.08
CA VAL A 265 6.66 -21.71 2.46
C VAL A 265 6.09 -23.11 2.37
N VAL A 266 6.64 -24.03 3.17
CA VAL A 266 6.14 -25.40 3.29
C VAL A 266 5.42 -25.56 4.62
N ILE A 267 4.18 -26.03 4.58
CA ILE A 267 3.34 -26.24 5.77
C ILE A 267 2.99 -27.73 5.91
N GLU A 268 3.49 -28.36 6.96
CA GLU A 268 3.21 -29.76 7.28
C GLU A 268 1.96 -29.87 8.16
N SER A 269 1.01 -30.75 7.78
CA SER A 269 -0.21 -30.98 8.56
C SER A 269 0.14 -31.52 9.95
N PHE A 270 -0.68 -31.19 10.95
CA PHE A 270 -0.56 -31.85 12.26
C PHE A 270 -0.97 -33.33 12.20
N ASP A 271 -1.71 -33.72 11.16
CA ASP A 271 -2.06 -35.10 10.87
C ASP A 271 -1.07 -35.67 9.83
N SER A 272 -0.24 -36.64 10.25
CA SER A 272 0.90 -37.18 9.48
C SER A 272 0.53 -37.96 8.21
N THR A 273 -0.72 -37.91 7.77
CA THR A 273 -1.24 -38.63 6.61
C THR A 273 -1.52 -37.72 5.41
N GLU A 274 -1.48 -36.41 5.59
CA GLU A 274 -1.68 -35.43 4.51
C GLU A 274 -0.33 -34.95 3.96
N PRO A 275 -0.20 -34.79 2.63
CA PRO A 275 0.98 -34.18 2.05
C PRO A 275 1.09 -32.71 2.48
N PRO A 276 2.30 -32.15 2.65
CA PRO A 276 2.49 -30.72 2.93
C PRO A 276 1.85 -29.82 1.87
N LEU A 277 1.39 -28.64 2.31
CA LEU A 277 1.05 -27.51 1.42
C LEU A 277 2.30 -26.72 1.07
#